data_AF-A0A841HEU6-F1
#
_entry.id   AF-A0A841HEU6-F1
#
_cell.length_a   1.000
_cell.length_b   1.000
_cell.length_c   1.000
_cell.angle_alpha   90.00
_cell.angle_beta   90.00
_cell.angle_gamma   90.00
#
_symmetry.space_group_name_H-M   'P 1'
#
loop_
_entity.id
_entity.type
_entity.pdbx_description
1 polymer ?
#
loop_
_entity_poly.entity_id
_entity_poly.type
_entity_poly.pdbx_seq_one_letter_code
_entity_poly.pdbx_strand_id
1 'polypeptide(L)'
;MTSDESPLPDEYDEHLRGLTEAIESVRDTLKTDHTLTTDQQMFARRLLYLANEPIKEAKSLLPEPNQADAATDERSSSSASDYMELVTQIEQALCWLIRSLQATQPAAHHYDEPPAEKFTTALEYATALRDILPSVPEDSPVLADQADLSLKEVDPHVGGRGDSDGRWLEYQLERALGRWGYRADTRQHLFSLEVDIVATRREKQQEPSDWIVAQCKDWTSDPITPAVLFRLCTVAFACRAMPVLCHTTELTPRAEQLAREFEVRVLDLTDLERAELPTPQVARPTAEFREWQPQYRARDDRGSIPWMFYNEPGKRFSYVPGFTLVGKDADYEPIESDRDDDTHPAAGH
;
A
#
# COMPACT_ATOMS: atom_id res chain seq x y z
N MET A 1 -45.35 -20.26 -15.46
CA MET A 1 -44.44 -19.76 -16.50
C MET A 1 -43.94 -18.42 -16.01
N THR A 2 -42.88 -18.44 -15.22
CA THR A 2 -42.13 -17.24 -14.84
C THR A 2 -41.10 -17.04 -15.93
N SER A 3 -41.21 -15.94 -16.66
CA SER A 3 -40.19 -15.50 -17.61
C SER A 3 -38.90 -15.24 -16.81
N ASP A 4 -37.88 -16.08 -17.04
CA ASP A 4 -36.48 -15.75 -16.76
C ASP A 4 -36.11 -14.57 -17.67
N GLU A 5 -36.46 -13.35 -17.27
CA GLU A 5 -35.83 -12.16 -17.81
C GLU A 5 -34.49 -12.02 -17.09
N SER A 6 -33.40 -12.28 -17.81
CA SER A 6 -32.06 -12.00 -17.30
C SER A 6 -32.00 -10.53 -16.86
N PRO A 7 -31.55 -10.23 -15.63
CA PRO A 7 -31.47 -8.86 -15.12
C PRO A 7 -30.35 -8.04 -15.78
N LEU A 8 -29.79 -8.50 -16.90
CA LEU A 8 -28.68 -7.88 -17.62
C LEU A 8 -29.15 -7.44 -19.01
N PRO A 9 -28.68 -6.29 -19.52
CA PRO A 9 -29.00 -5.86 -20.87
C PRO A 9 -28.52 -6.86 -21.93
N ASP A 10 -29.24 -6.98 -23.04
CA ASP A 10 -28.94 -7.93 -24.12
C ASP A 10 -27.52 -7.79 -24.70
N GLU A 11 -26.94 -6.58 -24.64
CA GLU A 11 -25.60 -6.26 -25.14
C GLU A 11 -24.46 -6.59 -24.15
N TYR A 12 -24.79 -7.04 -22.93
CA TYR A 12 -23.82 -7.26 -21.86
C TYR A 12 -22.74 -8.29 -22.23
N ASP A 13 -23.15 -9.42 -22.80
CA ASP A 13 -22.26 -10.51 -23.16
C ASP A 13 -21.32 -10.13 -24.32
N GLU A 14 -21.81 -9.30 -25.25
CA GLU A 14 -21.02 -8.78 -26.36
C GLU A 14 -19.93 -7.83 -25.88
N HIS A 15 -20.25 -6.90 -24.98
CA HIS A 15 -19.28 -5.98 -24.38
C HIS A 15 -18.24 -6.70 -23.52
N LEU A 16 -18.64 -7.72 -22.76
CA LEU A 16 -17.71 -8.52 -21.95
C LEU A 16 -16.76 -9.37 -22.82
N ARG A 17 -17.27 -9.93 -23.92
CA ARG A 17 -16.45 -10.64 -24.91
C ARG A 17 -15.46 -9.69 -25.58
N GLY A 18 -15.93 -8.54 -26.05
CA GLY A 18 -15.08 -7.51 -26.67
C GLY A 18 -13.99 -7.00 -25.73
N LEU A 19 -14.30 -6.80 -24.45
CA LEU A 19 -13.33 -6.46 -23.41
C LEU A 19 -12.25 -7.54 -23.26
N THR A 20 -12.65 -8.81 -23.22
CA THR A 20 -11.71 -9.93 -23.09
C THR A 20 -10.81 -10.04 -24.31
N GLU A 21 -11.36 -9.88 -25.51
CA GLU A 21 -10.61 -9.88 -26.77
C GLU A 21 -9.61 -8.72 -26.85
N ALA A 22 -10.00 -7.53 -26.42
CA ALA A 22 -9.13 -6.36 -26.38
C ALA A 22 -7.97 -6.56 -25.39
N ILE A 23 -8.22 -7.07 -24.18
CA ILE A 23 -7.19 -7.39 -23.18
C ILE A 23 -6.18 -8.42 -23.71
N GLU A 24 -6.65 -9.50 -24.35
CA GLU A 24 -5.75 -10.50 -24.95
C GLU A 24 -4.96 -9.91 -26.12
N SER A 25 -5.57 -9.01 -26.90
CA SER A 25 -4.88 -8.31 -27.99
C SER A 25 -3.76 -7.42 -27.47
N VAL A 26 -3.97 -6.61 -26.41
CA VAL A 26 -2.88 -5.84 -25.77
C VAL A 26 -1.80 -6.78 -25.24
N ARG A 27 -2.18 -7.90 -24.61
CA ARG A 27 -1.23 -8.88 -24.09
C ARG A 27 -0.36 -9.48 -25.19
N ASP A 28 -0.93 -9.79 -26.35
CA ASP A 28 -0.18 -10.35 -27.48
C ASP A 28 0.69 -9.29 -28.18
N THR A 29 0.23 -8.04 -28.28
CA THR A 29 1.06 -6.91 -28.72
C THR A 29 2.26 -6.73 -27.79
N LEU A 30 2.07 -6.71 -26.46
CA LEU A 30 3.14 -6.63 -25.46
C LEU A 30 4.13 -7.80 -25.48
N LYS A 31 3.78 -8.96 -26.04
CA LYS A 31 4.71 -10.10 -26.20
C LYS A 31 5.62 -9.94 -27.42
N THR A 32 5.10 -9.32 -28.46
CA THR A 32 5.75 -9.23 -29.78
C THR A 32 6.46 -7.89 -29.99
N ASP A 33 6.11 -6.88 -29.21
CA ASP A 33 6.71 -5.55 -29.28
C ASP A 33 8.05 -5.48 -28.54
N HIS A 34 9.13 -5.44 -29.32
CA HIS A 34 10.51 -5.31 -28.83
C HIS A 34 11.00 -3.85 -28.73
N THR A 35 10.13 -2.87 -29.01
CA THR A 35 10.48 -1.44 -28.94
C THR A 35 10.34 -0.86 -27.53
N LEU A 36 9.52 -1.49 -26.69
CA LEU A 36 9.36 -1.14 -25.28
C LEU A 36 10.61 -1.47 -24.47
N THR A 37 10.92 -0.62 -23.48
CA THR A 37 11.90 -0.95 -22.45
C THR A 37 11.44 -2.12 -21.59
N THR A 38 12.37 -2.80 -20.92
CA THR A 38 12.08 -3.88 -19.98
C THR A 38 11.05 -3.46 -18.91
N ASP A 39 11.20 -2.24 -18.40
CA ASP A 39 10.34 -1.68 -17.36
C ASP A 39 8.92 -1.42 -17.90
N GLN A 40 8.81 -0.81 -19.09
CA GLN A 40 7.51 -0.59 -19.72
C GLN A 40 6.76 -1.90 -20.01
N GLN A 41 7.46 -2.91 -20.53
CA GLN A 41 6.84 -4.23 -20.76
C GLN A 41 6.37 -4.86 -19.45
N MET A 42 7.16 -4.75 -18.38
CA MET A 42 6.85 -5.32 -17.08
C MET A 42 5.64 -4.63 -16.45
N PHE A 43 5.63 -3.29 -16.39
CA PHE A 43 4.54 -2.50 -15.82
C PHE A 43 3.25 -2.66 -16.63
N ALA A 44 3.29 -2.61 -17.96
CA ALA A 44 2.10 -2.78 -18.79
C ALA A 44 1.47 -4.17 -18.65
N ARG A 45 2.27 -5.24 -18.65
CA ARG A 45 1.76 -6.61 -18.43
C ARG A 45 1.10 -6.77 -17.06
N ARG A 46 1.63 -6.07 -16.06
CA ARG A 46 1.09 -6.12 -14.71
C ARG A 46 -0.19 -5.33 -14.56
N LEU A 47 -0.27 -4.11 -15.09
CA LEU A 47 -1.49 -3.33 -15.09
C LEU A 47 -2.62 -4.09 -15.79
N LEU A 48 -2.33 -4.78 -16.90
CA LEU A 48 -3.29 -5.70 -17.53
C LEU A 48 -3.70 -6.86 -16.63
N TYR A 49 -2.78 -7.44 -15.85
CA TYR A 49 -3.10 -8.50 -14.90
C TYR A 49 -4.02 -7.97 -13.78
N LEU A 50 -3.68 -6.82 -13.20
CA LEU A 50 -4.46 -6.18 -12.13
C LEU A 50 -5.82 -5.67 -12.61
N ALA A 51 -5.96 -5.28 -13.88
CA ALA A 51 -7.23 -4.97 -14.49
C ALA A 51 -8.09 -6.24 -14.71
N ASN A 52 -7.47 -7.38 -15.02
CA ASN A 52 -8.17 -8.62 -15.37
C ASN A 52 -8.73 -9.38 -14.15
N GLU A 53 -8.07 -9.33 -12.99
CA GLU A 53 -8.57 -9.99 -11.77
C GLU A 53 -9.97 -9.51 -11.34
N PRO A 54 -10.24 -8.20 -11.17
CA PRO A 54 -11.58 -7.74 -10.81
C PRO A 54 -12.63 -8.00 -11.90
N ILE A 55 -12.24 -8.08 -13.19
CA ILE A 55 -13.14 -8.49 -14.29
C ILE A 55 -13.58 -9.94 -14.09
N LYS A 56 -12.67 -10.86 -13.74
CA LYS A 56 -13.01 -12.26 -13.45
C LYS A 56 -13.91 -12.39 -12.23
N GLU A 57 -13.62 -11.64 -11.17
CA GLU A 57 -14.45 -11.62 -9.97
C GLU A 57 -15.86 -11.07 -10.25
N ALA A 58 -15.97 -10.00 -11.05
CA ALA A 58 -17.25 -9.46 -11.48
C ALA A 58 -18.04 -10.50 -12.29
N LYS A 59 -17.35 -11.23 -13.19
CA LYS A 59 -17.95 -12.31 -13.97
C LYS A 59 -18.45 -13.47 -13.10
N SER A 60 -17.74 -13.85 -12.04
CA SER A 60 -18.20 -14.94 -11.15
C SER A 60 -19.41 -14.56 -10.30
N LEU A 61 -19.68 -13.26 -10.14
CA LEU A 61 -20.84 -12.73 -9.43
C LEU A 61 -22.07 -12.52 -10.32
N LEU A 62 -21.91 -12.63 -11.64
CA LEU A 62 -22.96 -12.38 -12.62
C LEU A 62 -23.42 -13.68 -13.30
N PRO A 63 -24.67 -13.75 -13.79
CA PRO A 63 -25.17 -14.91 -14.53
C PRO A 63 -24.25 -15.30 -15.68
N GLU A 64 -24.08 -16.59 -15.94
CA GLU A 64 -23.28 -17.04 -17.08
C GLU A 64 -23.91 -16.58 -18.41
N PRO A 65 -23.09 -16.13 -19.37
CA PRO A 65 -23.58 -15.70 -20.67
C PRO A 65 -24.28 -16.84 -21.40
N ASN A 66 -25.37 -16.52 -22.10
CA ASN A 66 -26.06 -17.51 -22.94
C ASN A 66 -25.13 -17.94 -24.07
N GLN A 67 -24.70 -19.21 -24.08
CA GLN A 67 -23.92 -19.79 -25.17
C GLN A 67 -24.81 -19.96 -26.42
N ALA A 68 -25.04 -18.87 -27.16
CA ALA A 68 -25.46 -18.96 -28.55
C ALA A 68 -24.24 -19.27 -29.42
N ASP A 69 -24.39 -20.25 -30.32
CA ASP A 69 -23.35 -20.90 -31.11
C ASP A 69 -22.21 -19.97 -31.55
N ALA A 70 -20.98 -20.36 -31.17
CA ALA A 70 -19.75 -19.74 -31.65
C ALA A 70 -19.59 -20.02 -33.15
N ALA A 71 -20.10 -19.12 -34.00
CA ALA A 71 -19.61 -18.99 -35.36
C ALA A 71 -18.11 -18.70 -35.27
N THR A 72 -17.31 -19.65 -35.75
CA THR A 72 -15.85 -19.53 -35.83
C THR A 72 -15.54 -18.57 -36.96
N ASP A 73 -15.56 -17.27 -36.69
CA ASP A 73 -15.14 -16.30 -37.69
C ASP A 73 -13.61 -16.35 -37.83
N GLU A 74 -13.18 -16.52 -39.08
CA GLU A 74 -11.79 -16.61 -39.48
C GLU A 74 -11.06 -15.34 -39.06
N ARG A 75 -10.08 -15.49 -38.16
CA ARG A 75 -9.14 -14.43 -37.77
C ARG A 75 -8.46 -13.84 -39.01
N SER A 76 -8.93 -12.68 -39.43
CA SER A 76 -8.11 -11.76 -40.20
C SER A 76 -7.08 -11.18 -39.24
N SER A 77 -5.83 -11.60 -39.39
CA SER A 77 -4.69 -11.00 -38.72
C SER A 77 -4.52 -9.56 -39.20
N SER A 78 -5.16 -8.60 -38.53
CA SER A 78 -4.91 -7.19 -38.82
C SER A 78 -3.56 -6.80 -38.22
N SER A 79 -2.79 -6.10 -39.04
CA SER A 79 -1.54 -5.41 -38.75
C SER A 79 -1.46 -4.84 -37.34
N ALA A 80 -0.27 -4.93 -36.71
CA ALA A 80 0.15 -4.27 -35.48
C ALA A 80 -0.84 -3.19 -34.99
N SER A 81 -1.77 -3.59 -34.11
CA SER A 81 -2.79 -2.71 -33.58
C SER A 81 -2.14 -1.71 -32.62
N ASP A 82 -2.46 -0.44 -32.81
CA ASP A 82 -1.96 0.67 -32.00
C ASP A 82 -2.43 0.50 -30.55
N TYR A 83 -1.52 0.58 -29.57
CA TYR A 83 -1.87 0.53 -28.15
C TYR A 83 -2.97 1.54 -27.80
N MET A 84 -2.99 2.69 -28.48
CA MET A 84 -4.01 3.71 -28.29
C MET A 84 -5.42 3.19 -28.59
N GLU A 85 -5.61 2.46 -29.69
CA GLU A 85 -6.90 1.92 -30.10
C GLU A 85 -7.37 0.86 -29.10
N LEU A 86 -6.49 -0.07 -28.72
CA LEU A 86 -6.81 -1.16 -27.81
C LEU A 86 -7.12 -0.68 -26.39
N VAL A 87 -6.33 0.25 -25.85
CA VAL A 87 -6.58 0.83 -24.52
C VAL A 87 -7.89 1.60 -24.51
N THR A 88 -8.16 2.39 -25.56
CA THR A 88 -9.42 3.12 -25.71
C THR A 88 -10.62 2.16 -25.78
N GLN A 89 -10.49 1.03 -26.48
CA GLN A 89 -11.53 0.01 -26.55
C GLN A 89 -11.81 -0.64 -25.19
N ILE A 90 -10.76 -0.94 -24.41
CA ILE A 90 -10.89 -1.46 -23.04
C ILE A 90 -11.65 -0.47 -22.15
N GLU A 91 -11.25 0.81 -22.20
CA GLU A 91 -11.90 1.87 -21.41
C GLU A 91 -13.38 2.06 -21.78
N GLN A 92 -13.71 2.05 -23.07
CA GLN A 92 -15.10 2.16 -23.55
C GLN A 92 -15.95 1.00 -23.06
N ALA A 93 -15.45 -0.24 -23.18
CA ALA A 93 -16.18 -1.42 -22.73
C ALA A 93 -16.41 -1.41 -21.22
N LEU A 94 -15.38 -1.07 -20.42
CA LEU A 94 -15.50 -0.96 -18.96
C LEU A 94 -16.47 0.15 -18.55
N CYS A 95 -16.38 1.34 -19.15
CA CYS A 95 -17.32 2.43 -18.86
C CYS A 95 -18.78 2.04 -19.14
N TRP A 96 -19.01 1.33 -20.25
CA TRP A 96 -20.35 0.84 -20.60
C TRP A 96 -20.85 -0.18 -19.57
N LEU A 97 -20.01 -1.16 -19.18
CA LEU A 97 -20.36 -2.19 -18.19
C LEU A 97 -20.66 -1.59 -16.81
N ILE A 98 -19.89 -0.59 -16.37
CA ILE A 98 -20.13 0.11 -15.10
C ILE A 98 -21.50 0.78 -15.12
N ARG A 99 -21.80 1.54 -16.18
CA ARG A 99 -23.07 2.28 -16.32
C ARG A 99 -24.27 1.34 -16.41
N SER A 100 -24.16 0.28 -17.19
CA SER A 100 -25.26 -0.67 -17.38
C SER A 100 -25.62 -1.37 -16.07
N LEU A 101 -24.63 -1.73 -15.26
CA LEU A 101 -24.86 -2.33 -13.95
C LEU A 101 -25.36 -1.33 -12.91
N GLN A 102 -24.86 -0.09 -12.89
CA GLN A 102 -25.37 0.97 -12.02
C GLN A 102 -26.83 1.34 -12.31
N ALA A 103 -27.25 1.29 -13.58
CA ALA A 103 -28.63 1.55 -13.98
C ALA A 103 -29.61 0.44 -13.56
N THR A 104 -29.10 -0.77 -13.31
CA THR A 104 -29.92 -1.98 -13.14
C THR A 104 -29.94 -2.52 -11.70
N GLN A 105 -29.02 -2.07 -10.83
CA GLN A 105 -28.92 -2.57 -9.45
C GLN A 105 -29.66 -1.70 -8.40
N PRO A 106 -30.51 -2.28 -7.54
CA PRO A 106 -30.85 -1.68 -6.25
C PRO A 106 -29.69 -1.91 -5.23
N ALA A 107 -29.58 -1.01 -4.25
CA ALA A 107 -28.52 -0.98 -3.24
C ALA A 107 -28.23 -2.37 -2.61
N ALA A 108 -26.98 -2.82 -2.69
CA ALA A 108 -26.58 -4.15 -2.23
C ALA A 108 -26.66 -4.30 -0.70
N HIS A 109 -27.34 -5.35 -0.26
CA HIS A 109 -27.12 -5.99 1.03
C HIS A 109 -26.26 -7.23 0.80
N HIS A 110 -24.93 -7.14 1.00
CA HIS A 110 -24.01 -8.19 1.46
C HIS A 110 -22.57 -7.65 1.48
N TYR A 111 -21.66 -8.36 2.15
CA TYR A 111 -20.29 -7.94 2.49
C TYR A 111 -19.30 -7.91 1.30
N ASP A 112 -19.75 -8.15 0.07
CA ASP A 112 -18.91 -8.18 -1.14
C ASP A 112 -19.13 -6.92 -1.99
N GLU A 113 -18.04 -6.34 -2.52
CA GLU A 113 -18.10 -5.21 -3.44
C GLU A 113 -18.96 -5.56 -4.67
N PRO A 114 -19.91 -4.69 -5.07
CA PRO A 114 -20.77 -4.95 -6.22
C PRO A 114 -19.97 -5.04 -7.52
N PRO A 115 -20.46 -5.79 -8.53
CA PRO A 115 -19.76 -5.95 -9.81
C PRO A 115 -19.36 -4.63 -10.49
N ALA A 116 -20.17 -3.56 -10.33
CA ALA A 116 -19.84 -2.23 -10.85
C ALA A 116 -18.56 -1.64 -10.24
N GLU A 117 -18.36 -1.77 -8.92
CA GLU A 117 -17.14 -1.30 -8.23
C GLU A 117 -15.90 -2.11 -8.65
N LYS A 118 -16.08 -3.40 -8.94
CA LYS A 118 -15.01 -4.24 -9.51
C LYS A 118 -14.63 -3.78 -10.91
N PHE A 119 -15.60 -3.48 -11.78
CA PHE A 119 -15.31 -2.89 -13.08
C PHE A 119 -14.70 -1.49 -12.99
N THR A 120 -15.07 -0.67 -11.99
CA THR A 120 -14.40 0.60 -11.71
C THR A 120 -12.94 0.38 -11.36
N THR A 121 -12.63 -0.57 -10.48
CA THR A 121 -11.24 -0.94 -10.15
C THR A 121 -10.47 -1.42 -11.38
N ALA A 122 -11.11 -2.20 -12.26
CA ALA A 122 -10.51 -2.61 -13.53
C ALA A 122 -10.18 -1.42 -14.44
N LEU A 123 -11.07 -0.42 -14.49
CA LEU A 123 -10.91 0.80 -15.28
C LEU A 123 -9.77 1.67 -14.75
N GLU A 124 -9.62 1.80 -13.44
CA GLU A 124 -8.48 2.50 -12.80
C GLU A 124 -7.14 1.93 -13.29
N TYR A 125 -6.98 0.60 -13.28
CA TYR A 125 -5.75 -0.05 -13.78
C TYR A 125 -5.60 0.01 -15.30
N ALA A 126 -6.69 -0.06 -16.06
CA ALA A 126 -6.65 0.03 -17.52
C ALA A 126 -6.23 1.42 -17.99
N THR A 127 -6.71 2.49 -17.34
CA THR A 127 -6.33 3.86 -17.68
C THR A 127 -4.88 4.16 -17.34
N ALA A 128 -4.34 3.60 -16.25
CA ALA A 128 -2.92 3.70 -15.92
C ALA A 128 -1.98 3.11 -16.98
N LEU A 129 -2.47 2.30 -17.94
CA LEU A 129 -1.66 1.84 -19.08
C LEU A 129 -1.22 2.99 -19.98
N ARG A 130 -1.98 4.09 -20.03
CA ARG A 130 -1.68 5.26 -20.88
C ARG A 130 -0.33 5.90 -20.53
N ASP A 131 0.00 5.91 -19.24
CA ASP A 131 1.24 6.50 -18.74
C ASP A 131 2.49 5.66 -19.04
N ILE A 132 2.30 4.36 -19.32
CA ILE A 132 3.40 3.42 -19.59
C ILE A 132 3.62 3.22 -21.09
N LEU A 133 2.54 3.14 -21.87
CA LEU A 133 2.58 2.77 -23.27
C LEU A 133 2.95 3.96 -24.16
N PRO A 134 4.00 3.83 -25.01
CA PRO A 134 4.41 4.91 -25.88
C PRO A 134 3.33 5.22 -26.91
N SER A 135 3.23 6.50 -27.29
CA SER A 135 2.28 6.99 -28.29
C SER A 135 0.80 6.91 -27.88
N VAL A 136 0.51 6.55 -26.63
CA VAL A 136 -0.83 6.69 -26.04
C VAL A 136 -0.88 8.02 -25.27
N PRO A 137 -1.85 8.91 -25.54
CA PRO A 137 -2.03 10.13 -24.75
C PRO A 137 -2.40 9.80 -23.31
N GLU A 138 -1.78 10.50 -22.34
CA GLU A 138 -2.05 10.40 -20.90
C GLU A 138 -3.54 10.62 -20.60
N ASP A 139 -4.12 11.66 -21.22
CA ASP A 139 -5.55 11.95 -21.08
C ASP A 139 -6.40 10.93 -21.85
N SER A 140 -7.34 10.27 -21.15
CA SER A 140 -8.32 9.40 -21.78
C SER A 140 -9.44 10.24 -22.43
N PRO A 141 -9.67 10.11 -23.76
CA PRO A 141 -10.80 10.75 -24.42
C PRO A 141 -12.14 10.14 -23.99
N VAL A 142 -12.13 8.88 -23.50
CA VAL A 142 -13.35 8.20 -23.01
C VAL A 142 -13.78 8.83 -21.70
N LEU A 143 -12.83 9.06 -20.78
CA LEU A 143 -13.11 9.60 -19.46
C LEU A 143 -13.41 11.10 -19.47
N ALA A 144 -12.89 11.84 -20.46
CA ALA A 144 -13.22 13.26 -20.65
C ALA A 144 -14.74 13.51 -20.79
N ASP A 145 -15.47 12.54 -21.35
CA ASP A 145 -16.92 12.59 -21.54
C ASP A 145 -17.71 11.93 -20.37
N GLN A 146 -17.04 11.52 -19.29
CA GLN A 146 -17.59 10.70 -18.20
C GLN A 146 -17.50 11.39 -16.83
N ALA A 147 -18.20 12.51 -16.64
CA ALA A 147 -18.18 13.28 -15.39
C ALA A 147 -18.71 12.53 -14.15
N ASP A 148 -19.46 11.44 -14.34
CA ASP A 148 -20.13 10.70 -13.25
C ASP A 148 -19.29 9.56 -12.66
N LEU A 149 -18.13 9.23 -13.25
CA LEU A 149 -17.23 8.18 -12.75
C LEU A 149 -16.12 8.78 -11.88
N SER A 150 -16.13 8.47 -10.58
CA SER A 150 -15.05 8.84 -9.66
C SER A 150 -13.98 7.75 -9.65
N LEU A 151 -12.90 7.95 -10.42
CA LEU A 151 -11.75 7.04 -10.44
C LEU A 151 -10.69 7.49 -9.42
N LYS A 152 -10.04 6.54 -8.76
CA LYS A 152 -8.82 6.80 -7.99
C LYS A 152 -7.63 6.85 -8.95
N GLU A 153 -6.76 7.82 -8.72
CA GLU A 153 -5.48 7.91 -9.42
C GLU A 153 -4.61 6.70 -9.04
N VAL A 154 -4.24 5.91 -10.05
CA VAL A 154 -3.35 4.76 -9.90
C VAL A 154 -1.99 5.20 -10.41
N ASP A 155 -1.00 5.29 -9.52
CA ASP A 155 0.37 5.49 -9.95
C ASP A 155 0.84 4.24 -10.74
N PRO A 156 1.11 4.38 -12.04
CA PRO A 156 1.40 3.27 -12.94
C PRO A 156 2.72 2.56 -12.60
N HIS A 157 3.61 3.24 -11.86
CA HIS A 157 4.88 2.72 -11.38
C HIS A 157 4.79 2.12 -9.98
N VAL A 158 3.69 2.33 -9.25
CA VAL A 158 3.46 1.78 -7.90
C VAL A 158 2.82 0.40 -7.93
N GLY A 159 2.53 -0.13 -9.13
CA GLY A 159 2.29 -1.54 -9.37
C GLY A 159 3.58 -2.38 -9.34
N GLY A 160 4.30 -2.39 -8.22
CA GLY A 160 5.34 -3.30 -7.67
C GLY A 160 6.45 -4.00 -8.48
N ARG A 161 7.50 -4.30 -7.69
CA ARG A 161 8.81 -4.90 -8.00
C ARG A 161 9.51 -4.28 -9.22
N GLY A 162 9.52 -2.96 -9.29
CA GLY A 162 10.52 -2.19 -10.05
C GLY A 162 11.47 -1.47 -9.09
N ASP A 163 12.70 -1.23 -9.55
CA ASP A 163 13.69 -0.43 -8.84
C ASP A 163 13.15 0.98 -8.52
N SER A 164 13.46 1.47 -7.31
CA SER A 164 13.26 2.84 -6.79
C SER A 164 11.80 3.30 -6.65
N ASP A 165 11.15 3.18 -5.48
CA ASP A 165 11.19 4.22 -4.42
C ASP A 165 10.44 3.71 -3.15
N GLY A 166 10.43 2.39 -2.87
CA GLY A 166 9.74 1.80 -1.70
C GLY A 166 8.19 1.88 -1.70
N ARG A 167 7.59 2.69 -2.59
CA ARG A 167 6.15 3.02 -2.65
C ARG A 167 5.22 1.83 -2.72
N TRP A 168 5.58 0.80 -3.48
CA TRP A 168 4.73 -0.38 -3.61
C TRP A 168 4.61 -1.12 -2.27
N LEU A 169 5.73 -1.25 -1.55
CA LEU A 169 5.74 -1.94 -0.28
C LEU A 169 4.96 -1.16 0.78
N GLU A 170 5.04 0.17 0.73
CA GLU A 170 4.17 1.06 1.51
C GLU A 170 2.69 0.77 1.20
N TYR A 171 2.29 0.85 -0.06
CA TYR A 171 0.90 0.58 -0.43
C TYR A 171 0.40 -0.81 0.03
N GLN A 172 1.23 -1.86 -0.09
CA GLN A 172 0.86 -3.19 0.41
C GLN A 172 0.66 -3.20 1.93
N LEU A 173 1.56 -2.55 2.67
CA LEU A 173 1.45 -2.46 4.13
C LEU A 173 0.24 -1.62 4.56
N GLU A 174 -0.05 -0.51 3.87
CA GLU A 174 -1.21 0.34 4.11
C GLU A 174 -2.52 -0.48 3.98
N ARG A 175 -2.65 -1.27 2.90
CA ARG A 175 -3.80 -2.15 2.70
C ARG A 175 -3.91 -3.23 3.78
N ALA A 176 -2.78 -3.83 4.16
CA ALA A 176 -2.75 -4.84 5.22
C ALA A 176 -3.21 -4.25 6.56
N LEU A 177 -2.70 -3.07 6.92
CA LEU A 177 -3.13 -2.31 8.10
C LEU A 177 -4.64 -2.00 8.07
N GLY A 178 -5.16 -1.61 6.90
CA GLY A 178 -6.59 -1.42 6.69
C GLY A 178 -7.41 -2.67 7.03
N ARG A 179 -6.98 -3.85 6.55
CA ARG A 179 -7.60 -5.15 6.89
C ARG A 179 -7.49 -5.48 8.38
N TRP A 180 -6.38 -5.12 9.02
CA TRP A 180 -6.15 -5.34 10.45
C TRP A 180 -6.87 -4.33 11.36
N GLY A 181 -7.76 -3.51 10.81
CA GLY A 181 -8.59 -2.57 11.57
C GLY A 181 -7.92 -1.23 11.89
N TYR A 182 -6.90 -0.85 11.12
CA TYR A 182 -6.25 0.45 11.23
C TYR A 182 -6.75 1.42 10.14
N ARG A 183 -6.53 2.71 10.39
CA ARG A 183 -6.54 3.78 9.40
C ARG A 183 -5.08 4.21 9.22
N ALA A 184 -4.57 4.10 8.01
CA ALA A 184 -3.16 4.36 7.70
C ALA A 184 -3.05 5.56 6.75
N ASP A 185 -1.94 6.28 6.86
CA ASP A 185 -1.51 7.34 5.96
C ASP A 185 -0.03 7.11 5.61
N THR A 186 0.35 7.44 4.38
CA THR A 186 1.71 7.26 3.86
C THR A 186 2.50 8.58 3.87
N ARG A 187 3.83 8.52 3.86
CA ARG A 187 4.78 9.64 3.70
C ARG A 187 4.55 10.84 4.63
N GLN A 188 4.25 10.56 5.88
CA GLN A 188 4.02 11.62 6.86
C GLN A 188 5.36 12.20 7.36
N HIS A 189 5.39 13.52 7.55
CA HIS A 189 6.57 14.21 8.05
C HIS A 189 6.49 14.39 9.57
N LEU A 190 7.41 13.76 10.30
CA LEU A 190 7.52 13.81 11.76
C LEU A 190 8.92 14.30 12.13
N PHE A 191 9.02 15.43 12.84
CA PHE A 191 10.32 16.04 13.21
C PHE A 191 11.23 16.32 12.00
N SER A 192 10.64 16.73 10.86
CA SER A 192 11.34 16.88 9.56
C SER A 192 11.93 15.58 9.00
N LEU A 193 11.53 14.42 9.53
CA LEU A 193 11.85 13.11 8.99
C LEU A 193 10.61 12.54 8.30
N GLU A 194 10.77 12.08 7.07
CA GLU A 194 9.72 11.34 6.38
C GLU A 194 9.59 9.94 7.00
N VAL A 195 8.36 9.57 7.33
CA VAL A 195 7.99 8.23 7.76
C VAL A 195 7.10 7.63 6.70
N ASP A 196 7.49 6.44 6.26
CA ASP A 196 6.88 5.74 5.15
C ASP A 196 5.38 5.52 5.41
N ILE A 197 5.02 5.01 6.59
CA ILE A 197 3.61 4.82 7.01
C ILE A 197 3.41 5.16 8.49
N VAL A 198 2.29 5.82 8.78
CA VAL A 198 1.72 5.89 10.14
C VAL A 198 0.33 5.29 10.13
N ALA A 199 -0.08 4.67 11.25
CA ALA A 199 -1.42 4.11 11.34
C ALA A 199 -2.02 4.26 12.73
N THR A 200 -3.36 4.32 12.77
CA THR A 200 -4.14 4.43 13.99
C THR A 200 -5.22 3.36 14.00
N ARG A 201 -5.32 2.57 15.08
CA ARG A 201 -6.40 1.59 15.25
C ARG A 201 -7.75 2.33 15.28
N ARG A 202 -8.73 1.82 14.54
CA ARG A 202 -10.08 2.42 14.45
C ARG A 202 -10.79 2.40 15.81
N GLU A 203 -10.73 1.26 16.50
CA GLU A 203 -11.27 1.09 17.85
C GLU A 203 -10.13 1.12 18.86
N LYS A 204 -10.02 2.20 19.64
CA LYS A 204 -8.90 2.41 20.58
C LYS A 204 -9.01 1.51 21.81
N GLN A 205 -7.90 0.84 22.13
CA GLN A 205 -7.70 0.02 23.33
C GLN A 205 -6.84 0.75 24.38
N GLN A 206 -6.35 1.96 24.06
CA GLN A 206 -5.43 2.76 24.89
C GLN A 206 -4.07 2.08 25.11
N GLU A 207 -3.59 1.37 24.09
CA GLU A 207 -2.28 0.72 24.11
C GLU A 207 -1.35 1.28 23.02
N PRO A 208 -0.01 1.20 23.19
CA PRO A 208 0.93 1.60 22.13
C PRO A 208 0.71 0.89 20.80
N SER A 209 0.05 -0.28 20.79
CA SER A 209 -0.31 -1.02 19.59
C SER A 209 -1.44 -0.37 18.78
N ASP A 210 -2.13 0.64 19.34
CA ASP A 210 -3.15 1.43 18.66
C ASP A 210 -2.56 2.48 17.72
N TRP A 211 -1.25 2.72 17.81
CA TRP A 211 -0.52 3.66 16.96
C TRP A 211 0.67 2.93 16.37
N ILE A 212 0.86 3.06 15.06
CA ILE A 212 1.92 2.42 14.32
C ILE A 212 2.76 3.48 13.64
N VAL A 213 4.06 3.32 13.75
CA VAL A 213 5.06 3.99 12.91
C VAL A 213 5.78 2.88 12.16
N ALA A 214 5.75 2.95 10.84
CA ALA A 214 6.24 1.90 9.98
C ALA A 214 7.27 2.40 8.97
N GLN A 215 8.25 1.55 8.70
CA GLN A 215 9.27 1.74 7.66
C GLN A 215 9.28 0.53 6.70
N CYS A 216 9.40 0.81 5.41
CA CYS A 216 9.42 -0.12 4.30
C CYS A 216 10.85 -0.21 3.70
N LYS A 217 11.32 -1.42 3.42
CA LYS A 217 12.61 -1.66 2.74
C LYS A 217 12.52 -2.75 1.68
N ASP A 218 12.86 -2.41 0.44
CA ASP A 218 12.78 -3.30 -0.72
C ASP A 218 14.11 -4.01 -1.05
N TRP A 219 14.06 -5.03 -1.91
CA TRP A 219 15.19 -5.91 -2.29
C TRP A 219 16.34 -5.20 -3.03
N THR A 220 16.06 -4.02 -3.57
CA THR A 220 17.02 -3.17 -4.29
C THR A 220 17.83 -2.31 -3.31
N SER A 221 17.36 -2.20 -2.07
CA SER A 221 18.09 -1.60 -0.96
C SER A 221 19.15 -2.56 -0.38
N ASP A 222 20.23 -1.97 0.14
CA ASP A 222 21.20 -2.69 0.97
C ASP A 222 20.52 -3.47 2.11
N PRO A 223 21.15 -4.53 2.63
CA PRO A 223 20.65 -5.27 3.77
C PRO A 223 20.29 -4.34 4.94
N ILE A 224 19.21 -4.67 5.64
CA ILE A 224 18.75 -3.86 6.77
C ILE A 224 19.79 -3.92 7.89
N THR A 225 20.36 -2.75 8.18
CA THR A 225 21.39 -2.56 9.21
C THR A 225 20.77 -2.09 10.53
N PRO A 226 21.51 -2.17 11.66
CA PRO A 226 21.09 -1.59 12.93
C PRO A 226 20.65 -0.12 12.86
N ALA A 227 21.23 0.67 11.95
CA ALA A 227 20.90 2.08 11.79
C ALA A 227 19.43 2.30 11.42
N VAL A 228 18.88 1.45 10.54
CA VAL A 228 17.46 1.49 10.14
C VAL A 228 16.56 1.25 11.35
N LEU A 229 16.88 0.25 12.17
CA LEU A 229 16.11 -0.08 13.38
C LEU A 229 16.21 1.01 14.43
N PHE A 230 17.40 1.57 14.69
CA PHE A 230 17.53 2.67 15.66
C PHE A 230 16.74 3.89 15.25
N ARG A 231 16.77 4.25 13.96
CA ARG A 231 15.95 5.34 13.42
C ARG A 231 14.47 5.06 13.64
N LEU A 232 13.98 3.90 13.20
CA LEU A 232 12.58 3.51 13.34
C LEU A 232 12.12 3.53 14.81
N CYS A 233 12.90 2.91 15.71
CA CYS A 233 12.60 2.89 17.14
C CYS A 233 12.57 4.29 17.75
N THR A 234 13.49 5.18 17.35
CA THR A 234 13.54 6.56 17.88
C THR A 234 12.29 7.34 17.50
N VAL A 235 11.90 7.27 16.23
CA VAL A 235 10.69 7.97 15.74
C VAL A 235 9.43 7.38 16.36
N ALA A 236 9.33 6.05 16.39
CA ALA A 236 8.19 5.36 17.03
C ALA A 236 8.08 5.71 18.52
N PHE A 237 9.20 5.75 19.24
CA PHE A 237 9.24 6.13 20.64
C PHE A 237 8.75 7.58 20.86
N ALA A 238 9.24 8.53 20.06
CA ALA A 238 8.80 9.92 20.12
C ALA A 238 7.29 10.07 19.86
N CYS A 239 6.73 9.20 19.01
CA CYS A 239 5.29 9.15 18.71
C CYS A 239 4.47 8.29 19.69
N ARG A 240 5.11 7.65 20.69
CA ARG A 240 4.47 6.64 21.57
C ARG A 240 3.76 5.53 20.80
N ALA A 241 4.33 5.16 19.66
CA ALA A 241 3.77 4.19 18.73
C ALA A 241 4.59 2.89 18.71
N MET A 242 3.96 1.81 18.25
CA MET A 242 4.64 0.55 17.99
C MET A 242 5.48 0.64 16.69
N PRO A 243 6.77 0.26 16.72
CA PRO A 243 7.60 0.21 15.52
C PRO A 243 7.29 -1.03 14.66
N VAL A 244 7.08 -0.82 13.36
CA VAL A 244 6.87 -1.86 12.36
C VAL A 244 7.89 -1.70 11.23
N LEU A 245 8.56 -2.78 10.86
CA LEU A 245 9.47 -2.85 9.72
C LEU A 245 8.90 -3.83 8.70
N CYS A 246 8.49 -3.34 7.54
CA CYS A 246 8.09 -4.19 6.42
C CYS A 246 9.23 -4.28 5.42
N HIS A 247 9.56 -5.49 4.96
CA HIS A 247 10.71 -5.66 4.08
C HIS A 247 10.55 -6.75 3.01
N THR A 248 11.34 -6.62 1.95
CA THR A 248 11.57 -7.67 0.95
C THR A 248 13.05 -8.01 0.75
N THR A 249 13.94 -7.36 1.52
CA THR A 249 15.39 -7.63 1.58
C THR A 249 15.75 -8.44 2.84
N GLU A 250 17.04 -8.67 3.08
CA GLU A 250 17.53 -9.39 4.25
C GLU A 250 17.88 -8.45 5.42
N LEU A 251 17.75 -8.94 6.65
CA LEU A 251 18.28 -8.27 7.83
C LEU A 251 19.68 -8.79 8.13
N THR A 252 20.59 -7.89 8.49
CA THR A 252 21.88 -8.33 9.06
C THR A 252 21.65 -9.07 10.39
N PRO A 253 22.50 -10.03 10.78
CA PRO A 253 22.31 -10.77 12.04
C PRO A 253 22.19 -9.88 13.29
N ARG A 254 22.91 -8.76 13.31
CA ARG A 254 22.80 -7.77 14.38
C ARG A 254 21.47 -7.02 14.36
N ALA A 255 20.97 -6.67 13.17
CA ALA A 255 19.65 -6.06 13.04
C ALA A 255 18.54 -7.03 13.47
N GLU A 256 18.60 -8.30 13.06
CA GLU A 256 17.64 -9.31 13.55
C GLU A 256 17.63 -9.41 15.07
N GLN A 257 18.80 -9.40 15.72
CA GLN A 257 18.88 -9.43 17.18
C GLN A 257 18.23 -8.19 17.79
N LEU A 258 18.57 -6.99 17.31
CA LEU A 258 18.01 -5.74 17.82
C LEU A 258 16.51 -5.63 17.61
N ALA A 259 15.98 -6.10 16.47
CA ALA A 259 14.54 -6.10 16.21
C ALA A 259 13.79 -6.92 17.27
N ARG A 260 14.38 -8.03 17.74
CA ARG A 260 13.83 -8.85 18.83
C ARG A 260 13.94 -8.15 20.18
N GLU A 261 15.12 -7.61 20.49
CA GLU A 261 15.36 -6.88 21.73
C GLU A 261 14.41 -5.67 21.88
N PHE A 262 14.19 -4.91 20.82
CA PHE A 262 13.28 -3.75 20.80
C PHE A 262 11.82 -4.11 20.46
N GLU A 263 11.54 -5.38 20.20
CA GLU A 263 10.21 -5.90 19.88
C GLU A 263 9.55 -5.25 18.65
N VAL A 264 10.39 -4.87 17.68
CA VAL A 264 9.97 -4.37 16.37
C VAL A 264 9.17 -5.47 15.66
N ARG A 265 8.02 -5.10 15.10
CA ARG A 265 7.26 -6.00 14.22
C ARG A 265 7.94 -6.06 12.87
N VAL A 266 8.70 -7.12 12.63
CA VAL A 266 9.33 -7.38 11.34
C VAL A 266 8.36 -8.19 10.49
N LEU A 267 7.99 -7.65 9.33
CA LEU A 267 7.00 -8.20 8.41
C LEU A 267 7.61 -8.45 7.04
N ASP A 268 7.48 -9.67 6.53
CA ASP A 268 7.71 -9.99 5.12
C ASP A 268 6.42 -9.90 4.29
N LEU A 269 6.48 -10.23 3.00
CA LEU A 269 5.30 -10.19 2.12
C LEU A 269 4.22 -11.19 2.53
N THR A 270 4.60 -12.37 3.01
CA THR A 270 3.65 -13.40 3.43
C THR A 270 2.90 -12.98 4.70
N ASP A 271 3.55 -12.19 5.54
CA ASP A 271 2.96 -11.62 6.74
C ASP A 271 1.84 -10.63 6.42
N LEU A 272 1.92 -9.89 5.30
CA LEU A 272 0.90 -8.92 4.89
C LEU A 272 -0.43 -9.58 4.47
N GLU A 273 -0.40 -10.83 4.04
CA GLU A 273 -1.58 -11.59 3.62
C GLU A 273 -2.40 -12.12 4.79
N ARG A 274 -1.89 -12.03 6.02
CA ARG A 274 -2.59 -12.55 7.20
C ARG A 274 -3.84 -11.74 7.53
N ALA A 275 -4.78 -12.41 8.20
CA ALA A 275 -6.01 -11.79 8.68
C ALA A 275 -5.78 -10.74 9.79
N GLU A 276 -4.67 -10.84 10.52
CA GLU A 276 -4.34 -9.97 11.64
C GLU A 276 -2.84 -9.62 11.67
N LEU A 277 -2.49 -8.49 12.30
CA LEU A 277 -1.11 -8.04 12.47
C LEU A 277 -0.31 -9.08 13.27
N PRO A 278 0.79 -9.63 12.71
CA PRO A 278 1.56 -10.66 13.39
C PRO A 278 2.19 -10.21 14.71
N THR A 279 2.35 -11.17 15.63
CA THR A 279 3.11 -10.99 16.86
C THR A 279 4.61 -10.82 16.57
N PRO A 280 5.38 -10.12 17.42
CA PRO A 280 6.80 -9.93 17.19
C PRO A 280 7.53 -11.27 17.29
N GLN A 281 8.56 -11.46 16.48
CA GLN A 281 9.37 -12.68 16.48
C GLN A 281 10.36 -12.70 17.66
N VAL A 282 9.89 -12.75 18.91
CA VAL A 282 10.74 -12.50 20.10
C VAL A 282 11.70 -13.66 20.45
N ALA A 283 11.69 -14.76 19.71
CA ALA A 283 12.56 -15.88 20.03
C ALA A 283 13.02 -16.65 18.79
N ARG A 284 14.23 -17.19 18.88
CA ARG A 284 14.86 -18.06 17.89
C ARG A 284 15.29 -19.35 18.58
N PRO A 285 15.02 -20.53 18.02
CA PRO A 285 15.60 -21.77 18.52
C PRO A 285 17.11 -21.72 18.30
N THR A 286 17.89 -21.97 19.35
CA THR A 286 19.34 -22.14 19.24
C THR A 286 19.64 -23.48 18.58
N ALA A 287 20.60 -23.52 17.64
CA ALA A 287 20.93 -24.72 16.88
C ALA A 287 21.37 -25.92 17.75
N GLU A 288 21.84 -25.64 18.97
CA GLU A 288 22.42 -26.65 19.85
C GLU A 288 21.40 -27.32 20.79
N PHE A 289 20.30 -26.65 21.13
CA PHE A 289 19.23 -27.22 21.95
C PHE A 289 17.90 -26.56 21.59
N ARG A 290 16.84 -27.36 21.41
CA ARG A 290 15.44 -26.92 21.19
C ARG A 290 14.84 -26.22 22.43
N GLU A 291 15.64 -25.43 23.13
CA GLU A 291 15.26 -24.67 24.31
C GLU A 291 15.07 -23.21 23.95
N TRP A 292 13.91 -22.68 24.33
CA TRP A 292 13.56 -21.27 24.19
C TRP A 292 14.24 -20.50 25.32
N GLN A 293 15.48 -20.07 25.13
CA GLN A 293 16.15 -19.19 26.09
C GLN A 293 15.46 -17.81 26.12
N PRO A 294 15.20 -17.22 27.30
CA PRO A 294 14.70 -15.85 27.40
C PRO A 294 15.71 -14.90 26.77
N GLN A 295 15.38 -14.31 25.62
CA GLN A 295 16.18 -13.25 25.01
C GLN A 295 15.86 -11.93 25.72
N TYR A 296 16.86 -11.08 25.90
CA TYR A 296 16.69 -9.72 26.44
C TYR A 296 15.56 -9.00 25.70
N ARG A 297 14.63 -8.37 26.44
CA ARG A 297 13.58 -7.54 25.86
C ARG A 297 13.66 -6.16 26.49
N ALA A 298 13.67 -5.13 25.66
CA ALA A 298 13.68 -3.75 26.12
C ALA A 298 12.49 -3.42 27.03
N ARG A 299 11.36 -4.16 26.92
CA ARG A 299 10.24 -4.03 27.86
C ARG A 299 10.57 -4.42 29.29
N ASP A 300 11.49 -5.36 29.50
CA ASP A 300 11.88 -5.84 30.83
C ASP A 300 12.67 -4.77 31.59
N ASP A 301 13.25 -3.81 30.85
CA ASP A 301 13.97 -2.64 31.35
C ASP A 301 13.19 -1.32 31.17
N ARG A 302 11.93 -1.34 30.72
CA ARG A 302 11.15 -0.09 30.58
C ARG A 302 10.97 0.56 31.94
N GLY A 303 11.64 1.70 32.15
CA GLY A 303 11.63 2.45 33.41
C GLY A 303 12.86 2.23 34.30
N SER A 304 13.79 1.33 33.93
CA SER A 304 15.10 1.24 34.58
C SER A 304 16.01 2.36 34.05
N ILE A 305 15.73 3.57 34.52
CA ILE A 305 16.60 4.71 34.28
C ILE A 305 17.99 4.38 34.87
N PRO A 306 19.11 4.55 34.13
CA PRO A 306 20.43 4.34 34.71
C PRO A 306 20.58 5.09 36.02
N TRP A 307 21.19 4.47 37.04
CA TRP A 307 21.31 5.02 38.39
C TRP A 307 21.78 6.48 38.44
N MET A 308 22.64 6.87 37.49
CA MET A 308 23.14 8.24 37.33
C MET A 308 22.04 9.28 37.10
N PHE A 309 20.88 8.91 36.55
CA PHE A 309 19.75 9.81 36.34
C PHE A 309 18.61 9.62 37.37
N TYR A 310 18.74 8.68 38.31
CA TYR A 310 17.70 8.34 39.29
C TYR A 310 17.58 9.35 40.45
N ASN A 311 18.66 10.08 40.75
CA ASN A 311 18.79 10.89 41.97
C ASN A 311 18.80 12.41 41.73
N GLU A 312 18.31 12.88 40.58
CA GLU A 312 18.20 14.32 40.29
C GLU A 312 16.73 14.75 40.16
N PRO A 313 15.99 14.86 41.28
CA PRO A 313 14.66 15.44 41.28
C PRO A 313 14.73 16.88 40.76
N GLY A 314 13.95 17.19 39.72
CA GLY A 314 13.95 18.51 39.08
C GLY A 314 14.80 18.61 37.80
N LYS A 315 15.33 17.50 37.25
CA LYS A 315 15.82 17.52 35.86
C LYS A 315 14.67 17.92 34.92
N ARG A 316 14.78 19.11 34.35
CA ARG A 316 13.93 19.57 33.25
C ARG A 316 14.18 18.63 32.07
N PHE A 317 13.18 17.85 31.68
CA PHE A 317 13.27 17.07 30.45
C PHE A 317 13.01 18.00 29.26
N SER A 318 13.94 18.91 28.98
CA SER A 318 13.93 19.69 27.75
C SER A 318 14.30 18.76 26.60
N TYR A 319 13.42 18.58 25.62
CA TYR A 319 13.67 17.69 24.48
C TYR A 319 14.94 18.09 23.71
N VAL A 320 15.28 19.39 23.72
CA VAL A 320 16.55 19.98 23.25
C VAL A 320 16.75 21.29 24.02
N PRO A 321 17.95 21.61 24.54
CA PRO A 321 18.22 22.94 25.09
C PRO A 321 18.02 24.00 23.99
N GLY A 322 17.03 24.87 24.18
CA GLY A 322 16.76 25.95 23.22
C GLY A 322 17.81 27.05 23.32
N PHE A 323 18.28 27.57 22.19
CA PHE A 323 19.20 28.71 22.15
C PHE A 323 18.71 29.79 21.20
N THR A 324 18.76 31.06 21.63
CA THR A 324 18.52 32.23 20.79
C THR A 324 19.83 32.93 20.49
N LEU A 325 19.96 33.41 19.25
CA LEU A 325 21.14 34.15 18.81
C LEU A 325 21.15 35.54 19.47
N VAL A 326 22.27 35.90 20.08
CA VAL A 326 22.45 37.17 20.78
C VAL A 326 23.58 37.96 20.13
N GLY A 327 23.32 39.25 19.86
CA GLY A 327 24.29 40.11 19.19
C GLY A 327 24.49 39.80 17.70
N LYS A 328 25.62 40.26 17.14
CA LYS A 328 25.97 40.10 15.72
C LYS A 328 27.06 39.06 15.47
N ASP A 329 27.62 38.49 16.53
CA ASP A 329 28.84 37.67 16.47
C ASP A 329 28.58 36.16 16.60
N ALA A 330 27.36 35.72 16.26
CA ALA A 330 26.92 34.32 16.35
C ALA A 330 26.98 33.72 17.77
N ASP A 331 26.87 34.55 18.80
CA ASP A 331 26.69 34.11 20.18
C ASP A 331 25.26 33.60 20.40
N TYR A 332 25.10 32.68 21.35
CA TYR A 332 23.83 32.04 21.67
C TYR A 332 23.59 32.06 23.19
N GLU A 333 22.39 32.41 23.61
CA GLU A 333 21.94 32.30 25.00
C GLU A 333 20.80 31.26 25.14
N PRO A 334 20.74 30.49 26.24
CA PRO A 334 19.63 29.59 26.49
C PRO A 334 18.29 30.33 26.49
N ILE A 335 17.29 29.75 25.83
CA ILE A 335 15.91 30.27 25.79
C ILE A 335 15.19 30.04 27.14
N GLU A 336 15.61 29.02 27.88
CA GLU A 336 15.02 28.67 29.17
C GLU A 336 15.31 29.77 30.21
N SER A 337 14.31 30.60 30.49
CA SER A 337 14.38 31.53 31.62
C SER A 337 14.14 30.77 32.94
N ASP A 338 14.86 31.13 34.00
CA ASP A 338 14.72 30.58 35.37
C ASP A 338 13.34 30.80 36.05
N ARG A 339 12.29 31.14 35.30
CA ARG A 339 10.95 31.35 35.85
C ARG A 339 10.18 30.03 35.91
N ASP A 340 10.03 29.55 37.15
CA ASP A 340 9.15 28.49 37.63
C ASP A 340 7.68 28.71 37.24
N ASP A 341 7.31 28.48 35.98
CA ASP A 341 5.90 28.35 35.61
C ASP A 341 5.72 27.30 34.51
N ASP A 342 6.24 26.10 34.77
CA ASP A 342 6.13 24.99 33.83
C ASP A 342 4.77 24.30 34.02
N THR A 343 3.74 24.85 33.38
CA THR A 343 2.41 24.23 33.24
C THR A 343 2.43 23.12 32.19
N HIS A 344 3.51 22.32 32.13
CA HIS A 344 3.69 21.32 31.08
C HIS A 344 2.76 20.12 31.34
N PRO A 345 1.91 19.70 30.37
CA PRO A 345 0.92 18.64 30.57
C PRO A 345 1.51 17.23 30.77
N ALA A 346 2.84 17.09 30.81
CA ALA A 346 3.54 15.85 31.15
C ALA A 346 3.93 15.76 32.65
N ALA A 347 3.61 16.78 33.45
CA ALA A 347 3.89 16.80 34.89
C ALA A 347 2.90 15.97 35.75
N GLY A 348 1.83 15.45 35.14
CA GLY A 348 0.92 14.50 35.76
C GLY A 348 1.33 13.07 35.41
N HIS A 349 2.04 12.42 36.33
CA HIS A 349 2.52 11.05 36.27
C HIS A 349 1.52 10.01 35.74
#